data_AF-A0A8T5NDJ2-F1
#
_entry.id   AF-A0A8T5NDJ2-F1
#
_cell.length_a   1.000
_cell.length_b   1.000
_cell.length_c   1.000
_cell.angle_alpha   90.00
_cell.angle_beta   90.00
_cell.angle_gamma   90.00
#
_symmetry.space_group_name_H-M   'P 1'
#
loop_
_entity.id
_entity.type
_entity.pdbx_description
1 polymer ?
#
loop_
_entity_poly.entity_id
_entity_poly.type
_entity_poly.pdbx_seq_one_letter_code
_entity_poly.pdbx_strand_id
1 'polypeptide(L)'
;MSNYFTNQLRGYPVVLAALQAYSKDICRNCIGQEGSQTKVKKGLKKLSIDLKGSSMPEEEKGALLAHIDSLSSEAEAIELSEDCECQKTAGNCKIGTGCFPLGALNILKLITEPGAP
;
A
#
# COMPACT_ATOMS: atom_id res chain seq x y z
N MET A 1 -12.43 -18.93 2.40
CA MET A 1 -11.06 -18.47 2.69
C MET A 1 -10.37 -17.88 1.46
N SER A 2 -10.41 -18.53 0.30
CA SER A 2 -9.80 -18.00 -0.94
C SER A 2 -10.25 -16.57 -1.33
N ASN A 3 -11.56 -16.29 -1.27
CA ASN A 3 -12.10 -14.95 -1.54
C ASN A 3 -11.66 -13.88 -0.53
N TYR A 4 -11.32 -14.25 0.71
CA TYR A 4 -10.88 -13.29 1.73
C TYR A 4 -9.52 -12.71 1.35
N PHE A 5 -8.52 -13.56 1.12
CA PHE A 5 -7.20 -13.13 0.67
C PHE A 5 -7.25 -12.43 -0.68
N THR A 6 -8.05 -12.94 -1.61
CA THR A 6 -8.24 -12.33 -2.93
C THR A 6 -8.82 -10.91 -2.81
N ASN A 7 -9.82 -10.70 -1.96
CA ASN A 7 -10.40 -9.38 -1.75
C ASN A 7 -9.40 -8.42 -1.12
N GLN A 8 -8.59 -8.87 -0.15
CA GLN A 8 -7.54 -8.06 0.44
C GLN A 8 -6.51 -7.60 -0.60
N LEU A 9 -6.13 -8.49 -1.54
CA LEU A 9 -5.18 -8.16 -2.61
C LEU A 9 -5.69 -7.12 -3.60
N ARG A 10 -6.99 -7.03 -3.85
CA ARG A 10 -7.58 -6.06 -4.81
C ARG A 10 -7.33 -4.61 -4.45
N GLY A 11 -7.14 -4.29 -3.16
CA GLY A 11 -6.89 -2.93 -2.70
C GLY A 11 -5.47 -2.43 -2.93
N TYR A 12 -4.49 -3.35 -2.95
CA TYR A 12 -3.08 -2.99 -3.03
C TYR A 12 -2.69 -2.31 -4.35
N PRO A 13 -3.10 -2.78 -5.53
CA PRO A 13 -2.81 -2.10 -6.80
C PRO A 13 -3.26 -0.63 -6.83
N VAL A 14 -4.44 -0.33 -6.28
CA VAL A 14 -4.98 1.03 -6.22
C VAL A 14 -4.09 1.92 -5.35
N VAL A 15 -3.69 1.42 -4.19
CA VAL A 15 -2.83 2.18 -3.27
C VAL A 15 -1.42 2.35 -3.83
N LEU A 16 -0.85 1.32 -4.45
CA LEU A 16 0.45 1.40 -5.11
C LEU A 16 0.44 2.39 -6.26
N ALA A 17 -0.57 2.35 -7.13
CA ALA A 17 -0.73 3.31 -8.22
C ALA A 17 -0.85 4.75 -7.69
N ALA A 18 -1.60 4.96 -6.60
CA ALA A 18 -1.70 6.26 -5.96
C ALA A 18 -0.34 6.73 -5.41
N LEU A 19 0.37 5.87 -4.67
CA LEU A 19 1.71 6.20 -4.14
C LEU A 19 2.72 6.49 -5.26
N GLN A 20 2.68 5.74 -6.36
CA GLN A 20 3.53 5.95 -7.53
C GLN A 20 3.19 7.21 -8.32
N ALA A 21 1.92 7.65 -8.31
CA ALA A 21 1.56 8.95 -8.87
C ALA A 21 2.11 10.08 -8.00
N TYR A 22 1.99 9.96 -6.66
CA TYR A 22 2.47 10.98 -5.73
C TYR A 22 3.99 11.09 -5.65
N SER A 23 4.73 10.00 -5.90
CA SER A 23 6.20 10.07 -6.01
C SER A 23 6.66 11.00 -7.13
N LYS A 24 5.81 11.23 -8.14
CA LYS A 24 6.09 12.06 -9.32
C LYS A 24 5.39 13.43 -9.30
N ASP A 25 4.63 13.74 -8.26
CA ASP A 25 3.82 14.95 -8.16
C ASP A 25 4.66 16.16 -7.68
N ILE A 26 4.22 17.39 -7.99
CA ILE A 26 4.79 18.64 -7.48
C ILE A 26 4.74 18.72 -5.95
N CYS A 27 3.76 18.04 -5.34
CA CYS A 27 3.64 17.87 -3.89
C CYS A 27 4.47 16.68 -3.35
N ARG A 28 5.51 16.24 -4.06
CA ARG A 28 6.48 15.23 -3.61
C ARG A 28 7.00 15.52 -2.20
N ASN A 29 7.39 14.46 -1.49
CA ASN A 29 7.93 14.52 -0.11
C ASN A 29 6.94 14.98 0.94
N CYS A 30 5.65 14.76 0.72
CA CYS A 30 4.73 14.84 1.84
C CYS A 30 5.17 13.84 2.93
N ILE A 31 5.16 14.29 4.19
CA ILE A 31 5.59 13.60 5.43
C ILE A 31 5.07 12.15 5.55
N GLY A 32 4.05 11.79 4.77
CA GLY A 32 3.43 10.47 4.77
C GLY A 32 3.88 9.48 3.70
N GLN A 33 4.71 9.82 2.70
CA GLN A 33 4.95 8.90 1.57
C GLN A 33 5.77 7.66 1.95
N GLU A 34 6.94 7.84 2.56
CA GLU A 34 7.76 6.74 3.10
C GLU A 34 6.98 5.93 4.14
N GLY A 35 6.29 6.62 5.05
CA GLY A 35 5.43 5.98 6.04
C GLY A 35 4.29 5.18 5.40
N SER A 36 3.78 5.62 4.25
CA SER A 36 2.73 4.92 3.51
C SER A 36 3.25 3.68 2.79
N GLN A 37 4.38 3.80 2.11
CA GLN A 37 5.08 2.66 1.49
C GLN A 37 5.43 1.61 2.57
N THR A 38 5.97 2.03 3.71
CA THR A 38 6.27 1.14 4.84
C THR A 38 5.03 0.39 5.33
N LYS A 39 3.89 1.07 5.44
CA LYS A 39 2.62 0.44 5.85
C LYS A 39 2.10 -0.55 4.81
N VAL A 40 2.22 -0.24 3.52
CA VAL A 40 1.90 -1.17 2.43
C VAL A 40 2.75 -2.43 2.53
N LYS A 41 4.08 -2.28 2.63
CA LYS A 41 5.03 -3.40 2.77
C LYS A 41 4.73 -4.27 4.00
N LYS A 42 4.46 -3.64 5.15
CA LYS A 42 4.07 -4.35 6.39
C LYS A 42 2.76 -5.11 6.21
N GLY A 43 1.78 -4.52 5.54
CA GLY A 43 0.50 -5.17 5.23
C GLY A 43 0.67 -6.40 4.34
N LEU A 44 1.42 -6.29 3.24
CA LEU A 44 1.72 -7.41 2.34
C LEU A 44 2.48 -8.54 3.05
N LYS A 45 3.47 -8.18 3.89
CA LYS A 45 4.20 -9.16 4.70
C LYS A 45 3.27 -9.91 5.65
N LYS A 46 2.37 -9.20 6.35
CA LYS A 46 1.37 -9.83 7.23
C LYS A 46 0.46 -10.76 6.43
N LEU A 47 -0.05 -10.30 5.29
CA LEU A 47 -0.91 -11.09 4.42
C LEU A 47 -0.24 -12.40 3.95
N SER A 48 1.05 -12.35 3.63
CA SER A 48 1.85 -13.54 3.28
C SER A 48 1.93 -14.53 4.45
N ILE A 49 2.16 -14.05 5.67
CA ILE A 49 2.21 -14.88 6.88
C ILE A 49 0.85 -15.53 7.14
N ASP A 50 -0.22 -14.73 7.10
CA ASP A 50 -1.59 -15.20 7.35
C ASP A 50 -2.02 -16.24 6.30
N LEU A 51 -1.66 -16.03 5.03
CA LEU A 51 -1.93 -16.97 3.94
C LEU A 51 -1.18 -18.30 4.12
N LYS A 52 0.12 -18.25 4.47
CA LYS A 52 0.93 -19.45 4.75
C LYS A 52 0.37 -20.27 5.91
N GLY A 53 -0.10 -19.60 6.96
CA GLY A 53 -0.74 -20.22 8.12
C GLY A 53 -2.19 -20.68 7.91
N SER A 54 -2.80 -20.39 6.76
CA SER A 54 -4.18 -20.78 6.46
C SER A 54 -4.31 -22.26 6.07
N SER A 55 -5.52 -22.81 6.18
CA SER A 55 -5.85 -24.18 5.75
C SER A 55 -6.20 -24.31 4.25
N MET A 56 -5.86 -23.30 3.44
CA MET A 56 -6.09 -23.34 1.99
C MET A 56 -5.23 -24.40 1.29
N PRO A 57 -5.67 -24.94 0.14
CA PRO A 57 -4.84 -25.81 -0.69
C PRO A 57 -3.55 -25.11 -1.15
N GLU A 58 -2.43 -25.83 -1.18
CA GLU A 58 -1.12 -25.25 -1.54
C GLU A 58 -1.07 -24.70 -2.97
N GLU A 59 -1.81 -25.31 -3.90
CA GLU A 59 -1.92 -24.82 -5.28
C GLU A 59 -2.55 -23.41 -5.34
N GLU A 60 -3.62 -23.17 -4.58
CA GLU A 60 -4.27 -21.85 -4.49
C GLU A 60 -3.39 -20.83 -3.74
N LYS A 61 -2.67 -21.27 -2.69
CA LYS A 61 -1.72 -20.42 -1.96
C LYS A 61 -0.60 -19.94 -2.87
N GLY A 62 -0.08 -20.80 -3.74
CA GLY A 62 1.03 -20.49 -4.65
C GLY A 62 0.74 -19.27 -5.51
N ALA A 63 -0.42 -19.22 -6.16
CA ALA A 63 -0.82 -18.09 -7.00
C ALA A 63 -0.97 -16.78 -6.20
N LEU A 64 -1.57 -16.86 -5.01
CA LEU A 64 -1.76 -15.68 -4.14
C LEU A 64 -0.44 -15.17 -3.55
N LEU A 65 0.48 -16.06 -3.17
CA LEU A 65 1.82 -15.71 -2.69
C LEU A 65 2.64 -15.03 -3.79
N ALA A 66 2.62 -15.57 -5.01
CA ALA A 66 3.29 -14.94 -6.15
C ALA A 66 2.75 -13.52 -6.42
N HIS A 67 1.43 -13.32 -6.26
CA HIS A 67 0.84 -11.99 -6.39
C HIS A 67 1.28 -11.04 -5.26
N ILE A 68 1.35 -11.52 -4.02
CA ILE A 68 1.88 -10.74 -2.88
C ILE A 68 3.33 -10.33 -3.13
N ASP A 69 4.15 -11.24 -3.65
CA ASP A 69 5.56 -10.98 -3.94
C ASP A 69 5.71 -9.93 -5.05
N SER A 70 4.91 -10.01 -6.14
CA SER A 70 4.86 -8.97 -7.19
C SER A 70 4.51 -7.60 -6.62
N LEU A 71 3.44 -7.51 -5.83
CA LEU A 71 3.02 -6.24 -5.19
C LEU A 71 4.07 -5.71 -4.21
N SER A 72 4.83 -6.60 -3.57
CA SER A 72 5.91 -6.21 -2.66
C SER A 72 7.08 -5.60 -3.44
N SER A 73 7.46 -6.20 -4.58
CA SER A 73 8.47 -5.63 -5.48
C SER A 73 8.02 -4.29 -6.07
N GLU A 74 6.75 -4.16 -6.47
CA GLU A 74 6.19 -2.88 -6.91
C GLU A 74 6.25 -1.82 -5.81
N ALA A 75 5.91 -2.17 -4.57
CA ALA A 75 6.01 -1.27 -3.44
C ALA A 75 7.45 -0.78 -3.23
N GLU A 76 8.45 -1.64 -3.40
CA GLU A 76 9.87 -1.32 -3.26
C GLU A 76 10.41 -0.45 -4.39
N ALA A 77 9.87 -0.59 -5.60
CA ALA A 77 10.26 0.21 -6.76
C ALA A 77 9.72 1.65 -6.71
N ILE A 78 8.84 1.99 -5.77
CA ILE A 78 8.36 3.37 -5.59
C ILE A 78 9.52 4.22 -5.09
N GLU A 79 9.98 5.14 -5.94
CA GLU A 79 10.98 6.13 -5.59
C GLU A 79 10.47 6.99 -4.44
N LEU A 80 11.21 6.93 -3.33
CA LEU A 80 11.13 7.93 -2.28
C LEU A 80 12.10 9.02 -2.69
N SER A 81 11.66 10.27 -2.73
CA SER A 81 12.60 11.34 -3.05
C SER A 81 13.62 11.50 -1.93
N GLU A 82 14.79 12.01 -2.31
CA GLU A 82 15.86 12.43 -1.41
C GLU A 82 15.34 13.38 -0.33
N ASP A 83 16.03 13.37 0.82
CA ASP A 83 15.74 14.19 2.00
C ASP A 83 15.51 15.65 1.62
N CYS A 84 14.25 16.02 1.45
CA CYS A 84 13.84 17.39 1.25
C CYS A 84 12.61 17.68 2.10
N GLU A 85 12.48 18.94 2.50
CA GLU A 85 11.34 19.39 3.28
C GLU A 85 10.03 19.14 2.52
N CYS A 86 8.98 18.80 3.26
CA CYS A 86 7.65 18.59 2.71
C CYS A 86 7.20 19.83 1.94
N GLN A 87 6.94 19.68 0.64
CA GLN A 87 6.63 20.82 -0.25
C GLN A 87 5.33 21.54 0.13
N LYS A 88 4.43 20.88 0.85
CA LYS A 88 3.25 21.51 1.46
C LYS A 88 3.62 22.35 2.69
N THR A 89 4.48 21.83 3.56
CA THR A 89 4.99 22.57 4.73
C THR A 89 5.83 23.77 4.28
N ALA A 90 6.61 23.62 3.22
CA ALA A 90 7.39 24.69 2.60
C ALA A 90 6.52 25.72 1.83
N GLY A 91 5.21 25.50 1.67
CA GLY A 91 4.30 26.42 0.98
C GLY A 91 4.35 26.37 -0.56
N ASN A 92 5.14 25.47 -1.14
CA ASN A 92 5.28 25.30 -2.59
C ASN A 92 4.11 24.50 -3.21
N CYS A 93 3.45 23.67 -2.40
CA CYS A 93 2.29 22.88 -2.79
C CYS A 93 1.00 23.44 -2.17
N LYS A 94 -0.03 23.69 -3.00
CA LYS A 94 -1.33 24.28 -2.61
C LYS A 94 -2.49 23.28 -2.52
N ILE A 95 -2.20 21.99 -2.54
CA ILE A 95 -3.20 20.95 -2.29
C ILE A 95 -3.81 21.14 -0.89
N GLY A 96 -5.12 20.89 -0.77
CA GLY A 96 -5.92 21.08 0.45
C GLY A 96 -5.39 20.32 1.68
N THR A 97 -6.08 20.40 2.81
CA THR A 97 -5.58 19.97 4.14
C THR A 97 -5.11 18.51 4.24
N GLY A 98 -5.51 17.62 3.34
CA GLY A 98 -5.08 16.21 3.32
C GLY A 98 -3.64 15.96 2.83
N CYS A 99 -3.04 14.87 3.31
CA CYS A 99 -1.85 14.26 2.73
C CYS A 99 -2.31 13.04 1.92
N PHE A 100 -2.24 13.12 0.60
CA PHE A 100 -2.85 12.11 -0.27
C PHE A 100 -2.29 10.68 -0.11
N PRO A 101 -0.98 10.46 0.12
CA PRO A 101 -0.45 9.13 0.46
C PRO A 101 -1.15 8.49 1.67
N LEU A 102 -1.44 9.28 2.72
CA LEU A 102 -2.16 8.81 3.91
C LEU A 102 -3.64 8.54 3.60
N GLY A 103 -4.24 9.31 2.69
CA GLY A 103 -5.59 9.06 2.19
C GLY A 103 -5.70 7.74 1.44
N ALA A 104 -4.73 7.42 0.57
CA ALA A 104 -4.69 6.16 -0.15
C ALA A 104 -4.65 4.96 0.81
N LEU A 105 -3.91 5.05 1.92
CA LEU A 105 -3.90 3.99 2.94
C LEU A 105 -5.25 3.75 3.61
N ASN A 106 -6.13 4.75 3.69
CA ASN A 106 -7.47 4.53 4.25
C ASN A 106 -8.29 3.57 3.37
N ILE A 107 -7.99 3.47 2.07
CA ILE A 107 -8.60 2.49 1.16
C ILE A 107 -8.23 1.07 1.60
N LEU A 108 -6.97 0.83 2.02
CA LEU A 108 -6.58 -0.49 2.54
C LEU A 108 -7.33 -0.86 3.80
N LYS A 109 -7.60 0.08 4.71
CA LYS A 109 -8.38 -0.21 5.94
C LYS A 109 -9.77 -0.72 5.60
N LEU A 110 -10.44 -0.09 4.63
CA LEU A 110 -11.78 -0.48 4.18
C LEU A 110 -11.82 -1.87 3.52
N ILE A 111 -10.69 -2.37 3.03
CA ILE A 111 -10.59 -3.64 2.29
C ILE A 111 -10.02 -4.77 3.17
N THR A 112 -9.19 -4.43 4.17
CA THR A 112 -8.44 -5.39 4.99
C THR A 112 -9.07 -5.69 6.34
N GLU A 113 -9.92 -4.81 6.85
CA GLU A 113 -10.77 -5.13 8.00
C GLU A 113 -11.92 -6.01 7.51
N PRO A 114 -12.12 -7.24 8.04
CA PRO A 114 -13.44 -7.83 7.90
C PRO A 114 -14.43 -6.86 8.57
N GLY A 115 -15.61 -6.67 7.98
CA GLY A 115 -16.76 -6.34 8.81
C GLY A 115 -16.77 -7.36 9.94
N ALA A 116 -16.67 -6.88 11.18
CA ALA A 116 -16.69 -7.74 12.36
C ALA A 116 -17.87 -8.72 12.25
N PRO A 117 -17.73 -9.97 12.72
CA PRO A 117 -18.86 -10.91 12.77
C PRO A 117 -20.05 -10.31 13.54
#